data_AF-A0A5N5DW92-F1
#
_entry.id   AF-A0A5N5DW92-F1
#
_cell.length_a   1.000
_cell.length_b   1.000
_cell.length_c   1.000
_cell.angle_alpha   90.00
_cell.angle_beta   90.00
_cell.angle_gamma   90.00
#
_symmetry.space_group_name_H-M   'P 1'
#
loop_
_entity.id
_entity.type
_entity.pdbx_description
1 polymer ?
#
loop_
_entity_poly.entity_id
_entity_poly.type
_entity_poly.pdbx_seq_one_letter_code
_entity_poly.pdbx_strand_id
1 'polypeptide(L)' 'EAWIPIGLSDPNGSVDGQNSDLNGAMRRAVVNALDFLEHDRGMDRATAYAYLSAAADFTVSQVVDRTVGVHGQIFKSHFE' A
#
# COMPACT_ATOMS: atom_id res chain seq x y z
N GLU A 1 -12.44 -10.14 8.18
CA GLU A 1 -12.00 -8.77 8.56
C GLU A 1 -10.60 -8.54 7.98
N ALA A 2 -10.22 -7.30 7.63
CA ALA A 2 -8.91 -7.01 7.03
C ALA A 2 -8.31 -5.70 7.57
N TRP A 3 -6.98 -5.62 7.58
CA TRP A 3 -6.27 -4.34 7.70
C TRP A 3 -6.10 -3.73 6.31
N ILE A 4 -6.26 -2.40 6.20
CA ILE A 4 -6.28 -1.68 4.92
C ILE A 4 -5.19 -0.60 4.88
N PRO A 5 -3.93 -0.94 4.59
CA PRO A 5 -2.89 0.04 4.30
C PRO A 5 -3.21 0.85 3.04
N ILE A 6 -3.00 2.16 3.08
CA ILE A 6 -3.36 3.09 1.99
C ILE A 6 -2.09 3.69 1.41
N GLY A 7 -1.97 3.71 0.07
CA GLY A 7 -0.97 4.47 -0.66
C GLY A 7 -1.63 5.51 -1.54
N LEU A 8 -1.28 6.78 -1.34
CA LEU A 8 -1.72 7.89 -2.18
C LEU A 8 -0.54 8.43 -2.98
N SER A 9 -0.74 8.74 -4.26
CA SER A 9 0.20 9.57 -5.00
C SER A 9 0.28 10.95 -4.35
N ASP A 10 1.44 11.60 -4.43
CA ASP A 10 1.60 12.95 -3.88
C ASP A 10 0.60 13.93 -4.54
N PRO A 11 -0.40 14.44 -3.81
CA PRO A 11 -1.39 15.36 -4.37
C PRO A 11 -0.75 16.70 -4.79
N ASN A 12 0.42 17.04 -4.23
CA ASN A 12 1.18 18.24 -4.56
C ASN A 12 2.18 18.00 -5.69
N GLY A 13 2.40 16.75 -6.13
CA GLY A 13 3.35 16.45 -7.20
C GLY A 13 3.09 17.29 -8.46
N SER A 14 1.83 17.55 -8.76
CA SER A 14 1.41 18.40 -9.90
C SER A 14 1.85 19.87 -9.80
N VAL A 15 2.19 20.37 -8.60
CA VAL A 15 2.77 21.71 -8.38
C VAL A 15 4.26 21.73 -8.72
N ASP A 16 4.97 20.64 -8.43
CA ASP A 16 6.42 20.48 -8.64
C ASP A 16 6.79 19.75 -9.95
N GLY A 17 5.82 19.52 -10.84
CA GLY A 17 6.02 18.85 -12.12
C GLY A 17 6.10 17.32 -12.07
N GLN A 18 5.82 16.70 -10.92
CA GLN A 18 5.63 15.26 -10.78
C GLN A 18 4.17 14.87 -11.00
N ASN A 19 3.87 14.16 -12.09
CA ASN A 19 2.52 13.65 -12.28
C ASN A 19 2.16 12.65 -11.16
N SER A 20 1.00 12.85 -10.55
CA SER A 20 0.37 11.84 -9.70
C SER A 20 0.24 10.54 -10.49
N ASP A 21 0.95 9.49 -10.06
CA ASP A 21 1.02 8.24 -10.79
C ASP A 21 0.57 7.03 -9.96
N LEU A 22 0.06 6.03 -10.68
CA LEU A 22 -0.38 4.77 -10.08
C LEU A 22 0.79 3.98 -9.50
N ASN A 23 1.97 4.08 -10.12
CA ASN A 23 3.17 3.38 -9.65
C ASN A 23 3.61 3.87 -8.27
N GLY A 24 3.64 5.18 -8.05
CA GLY A 24 3.97 5.78 -6.76
C GLY A 24 2.91 5.54 -5.70
N ALA A 25 1.63 5.55 -6.07
CA ALA A 25 0.55 5.17 -5.15
C ALA A 25 0.66 3.69 -4.73
N MET A 26 0.89 2.78 -5.68
CA MET A 26 1.11 1.36 -5.42
C MET A 26 2.34 1.14 -4.53
N ARG A 27 3.48 1.76 -4.86
CA ARG A 27 4.71 1.64 -4.05
C ARG A 27 4.48 2.09 -2.61
N ARG A 28 3.77 3.20 -2.41
CA ARG A 28 3.41 3.69 -1.07
C ARG A 28 2.49 2.73 -0.33
N ALA A 29 1.50 2.15 -1.01
CA ALA A 29 0.61 1.16 -0.40
C ALA A 29 1.40 -0.07 0.09
N VAL A 30 2.33 -0.59 -0.72
CA VAL A 30 3.18 -1.72 -0.36
C VAL A 30 4.12 -1.38 0.79
N VAL A 31 4.77 -0.22 0.78
CA VAL A 31 5.66 0.21 1.87
C VAL A 31 4.89 0.37 3.17
N ASN A 32 3.73 1.04 3.15
CA ASN A 32 2.89 1.21 4.34
C ASN A 32 2.39 -0.14 4.89
N ALA A 33 2.05 -1.08 4.01
CA ALA A 33 1.68 -2.44 4.41
C ALA A 33 2.86 -3.19 5.04
N LEU A 34 4.05 -3.07 4.44
CA LEU A 34 5.27 -3.72 4.89
C LEU A 34 5.70 -3.18 6.26
N ASP A 35 5.71 -1.87 6.42
CA ASP A 35 6.09 -1.20 7.67
C ASP A 35 5.09 -1.53 8.79
N PHE A 36 3.79 -1.62 8.48
CA PHE A 36 2.78 -2.08 9.44
C PHE A 36 3.01 -3.53 9.89
N LEU A 37 3.31 -4.45 8.96
CA LEU A 37 3.59 -5.84 9.32
C LEU A 37 4.89 -5.97 10.13
N GLU A 38 5.91 -5.19 9.81
CA GLU A 38 7.19 -5.21 10.52
C GLU A 38 7.08 -4.57 11.91
N HIS A 39 6.61 -3.32 11.99
CA HIS A 39 6.68 -2.53 13.21
C HIS A 39 5.49 -2.78 14.14
N ASP A 40 4.28 -2.94 13.60
CA ASP A 40 3.07 -3.10 14.42
C ASP A 40 2.70 -4.56 14.68
N ARG A 41 3.06 -5.49 13.77
CA ARG A 41 2.81 -6.93 13.92
C ARG A 41 4.07 -7.73 14.27
N GLY A 42 5.26 -7.12 14.23
CA GLY A 42 6.52 -7.75 14.65
C GLY A 42 7.03 -8.81 13.68
N MET A 43 6.58 -8.79 12.42
CA MET A 43 6.99 -9.76 11.42
C MET A 43 8.36 -9.40 10.84
N ASP A 44 9.19 -10.40 10.56
CA ASP A 44 10.44 -10.16 9.81
C ASP A 44 10.14 -9.50 8.45
N ARG A 45 10.92 -8.47 8.09
CA ARG A 45 10.64 -7.66 6.89
C ARG A 45 10.67 -8.48 5.60
N ALA A 46 11.58 -9.44 5.47
CA ALA A 46 11.64 -10.30 4.28
C ALA A 46 10.43 -11.23 4.21
N THR A 47 10.03 -11.79 5.35
CA THR A 47 8.81 -12.60 5.48
C THR A 47 7.55 -11.80 5.17
N ALA A 48 7.46 -10.56 5.65
CA ALA A 48 6.38 -9.62 5.34
C ALA A 48 6.28 -9.28 3.87
N TYR A 49 7.42 -9.02 3.22
CA TYR A 49 7.44 -8.80 1.80
C TYR A 49 6.97 -10.02 1.00
N ALA A 50 7.42 -11.23 1.38
CA ALA A 50 6.99 -12.47 0.75
C ALA A 50 5.49 -12.73 0.96
N TYR A 51 4.97 -12.53 2.16
CA TYR A 51 3.55 -12.64 2.48
C TYR A 51 2.70 -11.68 1.64
N LEU A 52 3.07 -10.39 1.58
CA LEU A 52 2.35 -9.39 0.79
C LEU A 52 2.32 -9.75 -0.69
N SER A 53 3.40 -10.32 -1.22
CA SER A 53 3.47 -10.75 -2.61
C SER A 53 2.61 -11.98 -2.92
N ALA A 54 2.30 -12.80 -1.92
CA ALA A 54 1.65 -14.10 -2.12
C ALA A 54 0.17 -14.11 -1.72
N ALA A 55 -0.21 -13.30 -0.72
CA ALA A 55 -1.50 -13.45 -0.04
C ALA A 55 -2.24 -12.13 0.20
N ALA A 56 -1.65 -10.97 -0.12
CA ALA A 56 -2.34 -9.69 -0.02
C ALA A 56 -2.83 -9.23 -1.40
N ASP A 57 -3.98 -8.56 -1.41
CA ASP A 57 -4.54 -7.94 -2.60
C ASP A 57 -4.30 -6.43 -2.58
N PHE A 58 -3.93 -5.85 -3.72
CA PHE A 58 -3.82 -4.40 -3.88
C PHE A 58 -4.84 -3.91 -4.89
N THR A 59 -5.82 -3.14 -4.42
CA THR A 59 -6.92 -2.64 -5.23
C THR A 59 -6.75 -1.15 -5.52
N VAL A 60 -6.86 -0.79 -6.79
CA VAL A 60 -6.91 0.60 -7.22
C VAL A 60 -8.21 1.23 -6.75
N SER A 61 -8.13 2.27 -5.93
CA SER A 61 -9.32 2.94 -5.39
C SER A 61 -9.69 4.20 -6.17
N GLN A 62 -8.69 4.91 -6.71
CA GLN A 62 -8.89 6.13 -7.48
C GLN A 62 -7.76 6.32 -8.48
N VAL A 63 -8.12 6.73 -9.70
CA VAL A 63 -7.22 7.19 -10.76
C VAL A 63 -7.92 8.34 -11.48
N VAL A 64 -8.18 9.42 -10.76
CA VAL A 64 -8.98 10.54 -11.25
C VAL A 64 -8.24 11.84 -11.02
N ASP A 65 -8.17 12.69 -12.06
CA ASP A 65 -7.49 13.98 -12.05
C ASP A 65 -6.07 13.89 -11.46
N ARG A 66 -5.84 14.54 -10.31
CA ARG A 66 -4.56 14.58 -9.58
C ARG A 66 -4.49 13.58 -8.43
N THR A 67 -5.53 12.77 -8.25
CA THR A 67 -5.67 11.88 -7.10
C THR A 67 -5.57 10.43 -7.56
N VAL A 68 -4.47 9.77 -7.18
CA VAL A 68 -4.26 8.35 -7.43
C VAL A 68 -4.07 7.63 -6.10
N GLY A 69 -4.75 6.49 -5.94
CA GLY A 69 -4.79 5.77 -4.67
C GLY A 69 -4.91 4.27 -4.86
N VAL A 70 -4.23 3.55 -3.98
CA VAL A 70 -4.24 2.09 -3.88
C VAL A 70 -4.44 1.69 -2.44
N HIS A 71 -5.29 0.69 -2.21
CA HIS A 71 -5.49 0.07 -0.90
C HIS A 71 -4.92 -1.35 -0.93
N GLY A 72 -4.07 -1.67 0.03
CA GLY A 72 -3.67 -3.05 0.32
C GLY A 72 -4.71 -3.71 1.24
N GLN A 73 -4.98 -4.99 1.03
CA GLN A 73 -5.87 -5.77 1.86
C GLN A 73 -5.13 -6.94 2.48
N ILE A 74 -5.02 -6.92 3.81
CA ILE A 74 -4.36 -7.96 4.60
C ILE A 74 -5.44 -8.63 5.46
N PHE A 75 -5.81 -9.86 5.13
CA PHE A 75 -6.82 -10.58 5.89
C PHE A 75 -6.31 -10.94 7.28
N LYS A 76 -7.05 -10.56 8.33
CA LYS A 76 -6.66 -10.84 9.73
C LYS A 76 -6.63 -12.35 10.01
N SER A 77 -7.47 -13.12 9.32
CA SER A 77 -7.52 -14.59 9.41
C SER A 77 -6.23 -15.30 9.00
N HIS A 78 -5.27 -14.61 8.38
CA HIS A 78 -3.94 -15.18 8.10
C HIS A 78 -3.01 -15.15 9.34
N PHE A 79 -3.44 -14.50 10.43
CA PHE A 79 -2.64 -14.24 11.63
C PHE A 79 -3.33 -14.72 12.92
N GLU A 80 -4.44 -15.47 12.79
CA GLU A 80 -5.20 -16.08 13.90
C GLU A 80 -4.73 -17.51 14.19
#